data_AF-A0AAV2PS74-F1
#
_entry.id   AF-A0AAV2PS74-F1
#
_cell.length_a   1.000
_cell.length_b   1.000
_cell.length_c   1.000
_cell.angle_alpha   90.00
_cell.angle_beta   90.00
_cell.angle_gamma   90.00
#
_symmetry.space_group_name_H-M   'P 1'
#
loop_
_entity.id
_entity.type
_entity.pdbx_description
1 polymer ?
#
loop_
_entity_poly.entity_id
_entity_poly.type
_entity_poly.pdbx_seq_one_letter_code
_entity_poly.pdbx_strand_id
1 'polypeptide(L)'
;MGILQLMSEAHYTRLWEMHLAQDTFSLRHLLQSMIQLLTELVRTGGVFAEDWFVMRMVSNHTILTAMQEIAQPLIATFLKNDRFDNQLWSSYLNLAVAFLTQPSLQLEHFSQQKRHKVLERYNDMRVLMGFQILSMWHNLDEQRLHFIPGMVGPFLEVTLVPEPELRKATLPIFFDMMQAEQMAKGNFKQVETELIDKLDILVSENKGDDEYRQLFNT
;
A
#
# COMPACT_ATOMS: atom_id res chain seq x y z
N MET A 1 2.47 -6.68 18.16
CA MET A 1 1.45 -7.48 17.48
C MET A 1 0.29 -7.90 18.37
N GLY A 2 0.53 -8.49 19.55
CA GLY A 2 -0.56 -9.00 20.41
C GLY A 2 -1.65 -7.99 20.77
N ILE A 3 -1.29 -6.72 21.03
CA ILE A 3 -2.31 -5.68 21.34
C ILE A 3 -3.18 -5.38 20.11
N LEU A 4 -2.58 -5.18 18.93
CA LEU A 4 -3.33 -4.87 17.69
C LEU A 4 -4.30 -6.00 17.30
N GLN A 5 -3.96 -7.26 17.61
CA GLN A 5 -4.84 -8.42 17.41
C GLN A 5 -6.09 -8.41 18.30
N LEU A 6 -6.03 -7.71 19.43
CA LEU A 6 -7.14 -7.60 20.39
C LEU A 6 -7.95 -6.32 20.19
N MET A 7 -7.51 -5.44 19.28
CA MET A 7 -8.22 -4.21 18.99
C MET A 7 -9.41 -4.48 18.06
N SER A 8 -10.58 -3.96 18.45
CA SER A 8 -11.75 -3.86 17.60
C SER A 8 -11.82 -2.45 17.00
N GLU A 9 -12.69 -2.25 16.02
CA GLU A 9 -12.99 -0.94 15.45
C GLU A 9 -13.27 0.11 16.55
N ALA A 10 -14.10 -0.22 17.54
CA ALA A 10 -14.38 0.67 18.68
C ALA A 10 -13.13 1.05 19.50
N HIS A 11 -12.15 0.14 19.62
CA HIS A 11 -10.88 0.45 20.27
C HIS A 11 -10.04 1.43 19.45
N TYR A 12 -10.00 1.29 18.12
CA TYR A 12 -9.30 2.21 17.23
C TYR A 12 -9.95 3.59 17.21
N THR A 13 -11.28 3.65 17.04
CA THR A 13 -12.03 4.92 17.06
C THR A 13 -11.74 5.70 18.33
N ARG A 14 -11.84 5.05 19.50
CA ARG A 14 -11.54 5.68 20.78
C ARG A 14 -10.08 6.14 20.88
N LEU A 15 -9.13 5.36 20.36
CA LEU A 15 -7.71 5.71 20.35
C LEU A 15 -7.46 7.00 19.54
N TRP A 16 -8.07 7.10 18.35
CA TRP A 16 -7.97 8.26 17.48
C TRP A 16 -8.59 9.50 18.13
N GLU A 17 -9.82 9.37 18.65
CA GLU A 17 -10.52 10.45 19.35
C GLU A 17 -9.73 10.96 20.57
N MET A 18 -9.14 10.06 21.36
CA MET A 18 -8.34 10.43 22.53
C MET A 18 -7.10 11.26 22.18
N HIS A 19 -6.40 10.93 21.09
CA HIS A 19 -5.23 11.69 20.67
C HIS A 19 -5.62 12.99 19.98
N LEU A 20 -6.68 12.97 19.16
CA LEU A 20 -7.20 14.17 18.51
C LEU A 20 -7.73 15.20 19.52
N ALA A 21 -8.32 14.74 20.62
CA ALA A 21 -8.79 15.59 21.72
C ALA A 21 -7.64 16.27 22.48
N GLN A 22 -6.43 15.73 22.45
CA GLN A 22 -5.24 16.40 22.96
C GLN A 22 -4.80 17.48 21.98
N ASP A 23 -4.39 17.05 20.78
CA ASP A 23 -4.09 17.92 19.65
C ASP A 23 -3.83 17.08 18.37
N THR A 24 -3.83 17.74 17.21
CA THR A 24 -3.58 17.08 15.91
C THR A 24 -2.16 16.54 15.77
N PHE A 25 -1.17 17.12 16.45
CA PHE A 25 0.22 16.66 16.40
C PHE A 25 0.41 15.32 17.14
N SER A 26 -0.29 15.12 18.25
CA SER A 26 -0.34 13.86 19.02
C SER A 26 -0.88 12.72 18.16
N LEU A 27 -2.00 12.95 17.45
CA LEU A 27 -2.54 11.95 16.51
C LEU A 27 -1.57 11.69 15.36
N ARG A 28 -1.00 12.73 14.75
CA ARG A 28 0.00 12.60 13.67
C ARG A 28 1.19 11.74 14.11
N HIS A 29 1.74 12.02 15.29
CA HIS A 29 2.88 11.30 15.83
C HIS A 29 2.56 9.83 16.09
N LEU A 30 1.38 9.54 16.65
CA LEU A 30 0.91 8.17 16.85
C LEU A 30 0.81 7.42 15.51
N LEU A 31 0.13 8.00 14.52
CA LEU A 31 -0.05 7.37 13.20
C LEU A 31 1.30 7.14 12.53
N GLN A 32 2.20 8.12 12.54
CA GLN A 32 3.55 7.98 11.98
C GLN A 32 4.32 6.85 12.67
N SER A 33 4.26 6.78 14.00
CA SER A 33 4.94 5.73 14.79
C SER A 33 4.37 4.34 14.47
N MET A 34 3.04 4.24 14.34
CA MET A 34 2.38 3.00 13.96
C MET A 34 2.77 2.58 12.53
N ILE A 35 2.72 3.49 11.56
CA ILE A 35 3.10 3.20 10.17
C ILE A 35 4.57 2.76 10.10
N GLN A 36 5.48 3.42 10.82
CA GLN A 36 6.90 3.02 10.86
C GLN A 36 7.08 1.64 11.47
N LEU A 37 6.43 1.34 12.59
CA LEU A 37 6.46 0.02 13.22
C LEU A 37 5.95 -1.07 12.26
N LEU A 38 4.81 -0.83 11.61
CA LEU A 38 4.26 -1.79 10.64
C LEU A 38 5.18 -1.96 9.42
N THR A 39 5.83 -0.88 8.97
CA THR A 39 6.80 -0.92 7.86
C THR A 39 7.98 -1.81 8.19
N GLU A 40 8.52 -1.66 9.40
CA GLU A 40 9.63 -2.49 9.86
C GLU A 40 9.24 -3.97 9.94
N LEU A 41 8.04 -4.26 10.45
CA LEU A 41 7.52 -5.62 10.55
C LEU A 41 7.32 -6.28 9.18
N VAL A 42 6.88 -5.52 8.18
CA VAL A 42 6.73 -6.01 6.80
C VAL A 42 8.10 -6.23 6.15
N ARG A 43 9.02 -5.27 6.25
CA ARG A 43 10.30 -5.28 5.54
C ARG A 43 11.30 -6.29 6.07
N THR A 44 11.37 -6.49 7.39
CA THR A 44 12.30 -7.44 8.00
C THR A 44 11.95 -8.91 7.71
N GLY A 45 10.83 -9.18 7.02
CA GLY A 45 10.31 -10.53 6.84
C GLY A 45 9.63 -11.08 8.11
N GLY A 46 9.39 -10.20 9.09
CA GLY A 46 8.72 -10.50 10.34
C GLY A 46 9.66 -10.89 11.47
N VAL A 47 9.16 -10.76 12.70
CA VAL A 47 9.79 -11.27 13.94
C VAL A 47 9.90 -12.81 13.94
N PHE A 48 9.23 -13.48 13.00
CA PHE A 48 9.04 -14.92 12.97
C PHE A 48 9.81 -15.55 11.80
N ALA A 49 10.45 -16.69 12.07
CA ALA A 49 11.15 -17.50 11.08
C ALA A 49 10.23 -17.92 9.92
N GLU A 50 10.81 -18.26 8.75
CA GLU A 50 10.05 -18.58 7.53
C GLU A 50 9.10 -19.78 7.67
N ASP A 51 9.48 -20.76 8.49
CA ASP A 51 8.71 -21.95 8.82
C ASP A 51 7.55 -21.68 9.80
N TRP A 52 7.55 -20.52 10.47
CA TRP A 52 6.48 -20.09 11.39
C TRP A 52 5.30 -19.47 10.62
N PHE A 53 4.85 -20.21 9.61
CA PHE A 53 3.92 -19.73 8.61
C PHE A 53 2.61 -19.22 9.19
N VAL A 54 2.03 -19.95 10.15
CA VAL A 54 0.76 -19.55 10.80
C VAL A 54 0.93 -18.21 11.50
N MET A 55 2.03 -18.01 12.23
CA MET A 55 2.29 -16.76 12.93
C MET A 55 2.50 -15.60 11.94
N ARG A 56 3.19 -15.84 10.82
CA ARG A 56 3.38 -14.86 9.75
C ARG A 56 2.05 -14.45 9.11
N MET A 57 1.18 -15.42 8.80
CA MET A 57 -0.15 -15.12 8.23
C MET A 57 -1.05 -14.34 9.20
N VAL A 58 -1.08 -14.73 10.48
CA VAL A 58 -1.82 -13.99 11.51
C VAL A 58 -1.26 -12.58 11.67
N SER A 59 0.07 -12.42 11.65
CA SER A 59 0.74 -11.12 11.67
C SER A 59 0.35 -10.26 10.47
N ASN A 60 0.43 -10.79 9.26
CA ASN A 60 0.05 -10.07 8.02
C ASN A 60 -1.41 -9.65 8.03
N HIS A 61 -2.32 -10.53 8.46
CA HIS A 61 -3.73 -10.18 8.60
C HIS A 61 -3.94 -9.06 9.62
N THR A 62 -3.25 -9.11 10.76
CA THR A 62 -3.30 -8.05 11.77
C THR A 62 -2.81 -6.71 11.22
N ILE A 63 -1.71 -6.73 10.45
CA ILE A 63 -1.14 -5.53 9.80
C ILE A 63 -2.15 -4.95 8.80
N LEU A 64 -2.77 -5.80 7.96
CA LEU A 64 -3.81 -5.39 7.01
C LEU A 64 -4.97 -4.69 7.73
N THR A 65 -5.52 -5.29 8.78
CA THR A 65 -6.61 -4.68 9.56
C THR A 65 -6.18 -3.35 10.19
N ALA A 66 -4.99 -3.29 10.81
CA ALA A 66 -4.48 -2.04 11.39
C ALA A 66 -4.30 -0.94 10.32
N MET A 67 -3.85 -1.30 9.11
CA MET A 67 -3.72 -0.36 8.01
C MET A 67 -5.06 0.15 7.49
N GLN A 68 -6.11 -0.68 7.50
CA GLN A 68 -7.47 -0.26 7.17
C GLN A 68 -8.00 0.73 8.22
N GLU A 69 -7.69 0.52 9.50
CA GLU A 69 -8.08 1.41 10.60
C GLU A 69 -7.31 2.74 10.57
N ILE A 70 -6.00 2.72 10.25
CA ILE A 70 -5.16 3.93 10.10
C ILE A 70 -5.63 4.82 8.95
N ALA A 71 -6.21 4.25 7.89
CA ALA A 71 -6.72 5.02 6.76
C ALA A 71 -7.80 6.02 7.14
N GLN A 72 -8.66 5.68 8.11
CA GLN A 72 -9.79 6.50 8.52
C GLN A 72 -9.35 7.88 9.06
N PRO A 73 -8.50 7.98 10.12
CA PRO A 73 -8.02 9.27 10.60
C PRO A 73 -7.12 9.97 9.58
N LEU A 74 -6.42 9.23 8.71
CA LEU A 74 -5.59 9.81 7.64
C LEU A 74 -6.45 10.61 6.65
N ILE A 75 -7.54 10.01 6.16
CA ILE A 75 -8.53 10.69 5.30
C ILE A 75 -9.22 11.82 6.07
N ALA A 76 -9.75 11.54 7.26
CA ALA A 76 -10.61 12.49 7.98
C ALA A 76 -9.87 13.74 8.46
N THR A 77 -8.58 13.63 8.80
CA THR A 77 -7.83 14.70 9.47
C THR A 77 -6.72 15.31 8.61
N PHE A 78 -6.06 14.50 7.78
CA PHE A 78 -4.79 14.84 7.12
C PHE A 78 -4.86 14.90 5.59
N LEU A 79 -6.06 14.96 5.02
CA LEU A 79 -6.27 14.99 3.57
C LEU A 79 -6.65 16.37 3.02
N LYS A 80 -7.56 17.07 3.71
CA LYS A 80 -8.19 18.31 3.22
C LYS A 80 -7.81 19.51 4.08
N ASN A 81 -7.99 20.70 3.49
CA ASN A 81 -7.66 22.01 4.08
C ASN A 81 -6.14 22.19 4.30
N ASP A 82 -5.73 23.16 5.12
CA ASP A 82 -4.34 23.45 5.48
C ASP A 82 -3.67 22.36 6.36
N ARG A 83 -4.26 21.15 6.42
CA ARG A 83 -3.78 20.02 7.23
C ARG A 83 -3.29 18.83 6.41
N PHE A 84 -3.18 18.99 5.09
CA PHE A 84 -2.63 17.93 4.25
C PHE A 84 -1.22 17.56 4.72
N ASP A 85 -1.01 16.28 5.04
CA ASP A 85 0.26 15.77 5.51
C ASP A 85 0.91 14.84 4.48
N ASN A 86 1.63 15.44 3.54
CA ASN A 86 2.29 14.71 2.46
C ASN A 86 3.21 13.59 2.98
N GLN A 87 3.92 13.81 4.08
CA GLN A 87 4.86 12.83 4.61
C GLN A 87 4.15 11.62 5.20
N LEU A 88 3.06 11.85 5.94
CA LEU A 88 2.28 10.78 6.56
C LEU A 88 1.58 9.93 5.50
N TRP A 89 0.99 10.57 4.48
CA TRP A 89 0.41 9.88 3.32
C TRP A 89 1.46 9.10 2.53
N SER A 90 2.62 9.70 2.27
CA SER A 90 3.72 9.01 1.59
C SER A 90 4.17 7.78 2.38
N SER A 91 4.26 7.89 3.71
CA SER A 91 4.62 6.77 4.58
C SER A 91 3.59 5.64 4.50
N TYR A 92 2.28 5.98 4.49
CA TYR A 92 1.20 5.01 4.38
C TYR A 92 1.21 4.28 3.04
N LEU A 93 1.32 5.00 1.91
CA LEU A 93 1.35 4.40 0.57
C LEU A 93 2.56 3.47 0.39
N ASN A 94 3.74 3.90 0.86
CA ASN A 94 4.95 3.07 0.83
C ASN A 94 4.82 1.80 1.69
N LEU A 95 4.18 1.89 2.87
CA LEU A 95 3.88 0.71 3.68
C LEU A 95 2.95 -0.25 2.92
N ALA A 96 1.92 0.27 2.25
CA ALA A 96 0.97 -0.54 1.50
C ALA A 96 1.65 -1.26 0.33
N VAL A 97 2.53 -0.57 -0.42
CA VAL A 97 3.36 -1.18 -1.47
C VAL A 97 4.27 -2.26 -0.90
N ALA A 98 4.96 -1.99 0.21
CA ALA A 98 5.81 -2.98 0.87
C ALA A 98 5.00 -4.21 1.32
N PHE A 99 3.78 -4.00 1.80
CA PHE A 99 2.89 -5.08 2.21
C PHE A 99 2.48 -5.97 1.02
N LEU A 100 2.18 -5.39 -0.14
CA LEU A 100 1.78 -6.13 -1.34
C LEU A 100 2.92 -6.93 -1.96
N THR A 101 4.13 -6.38 -1.91
CA THR A 101 5.31 -6.92 -2.59
C THR A 101 6.12 -7.89 -1.72
N GLN A 102 5.81 -7.99 -0.42
CA GLN A 102 6.58 -8.85 0.48
C GLN A 102 6.56 -10.34 0.06
N PRO A 103 7.66 -11.09 0.24
CA PRO A 103 7.74 -12.51 -0.14
C PRO A 103 6.70 -13.39 0.54
N SER A 104 6.30 -13.04 1.77
CA SER A 104 5.38 -13.85 2.58
C SER A 104 3.95 -13.90 2.03
N LEU A 105 3.60 -13.00 1.11
CA LEU A 105 2.28 -12.96 0.48
C LEU A 105 2.32 -13.38 -1.01
N GLN A 106 3.48 -13.78 -1.53
CA GLN A 106 3.61 -14.30 -2.89
C GLN A 106 3.16 -15.77 -2.97
N LEU A 107 1.84 -15.95 -3.02
CA LEU A 107 1.16 -17.25 -2.89
C LEU A 107 1.48 -18.24 -4.02
N GLU A 108 1.92 -17.74 -5.16
CA GLU A 108 2.42 -18.50 -6.32
C GLU A 108 3.64 -19.36 -5.99
N HIS A 109 4.41 -18.99 -4.95
CA HIS A 109 5.54 -19.78 -4.47
C HIS A 109 5.15 -20.85 -3.46
N PHE A 110 3.87 -20.93 -3.07
CA PHE A 110 3.40 -21.91 -2.10
C PHE A 110 2.93 -23.20 -2.78
N SER A 111 2.96 -24.30 -2.03
CA SER A 111 2.26 -25.51 -2.45
C SER A 111 0.75 -25.24 -2.57
N GLN A 112 0.08 -25.96 -3.47
CA GLN A 112 -1.35 -25.78 -3.70
C GLN A 112 -2.18 -25.88 -2.41
N GLN A 113 -1.86 -26.86 -1.54
CA GLN A 113 -2.54 -27.04 -0.25
C GLN A 113 -2.34 -25.84 0.69
N LYS A 114 -1.12 -25.30 0.75
CA LYS A 114 -0.80 -24.14 1.59
C LYS A 114 -1.52 -22.89 1.07
N ARG A 115 -1.48 -22.64 -0.24
CA ARG A 115 -2.22 -21.56 -0.90
C ARG A 115 -3.73 -21.66 -0.62
N HIS A 116 -4.31 -22.84 -0.79
CA HIS A 116 -5.74 -23.06 -0.56
C HIS A 116 -6.16 -22.71 0.88
N LYS A 117 -5.41 -23.17 1.89
CA LYS A 117 -5.68 -22.86 3.30
C LYS A 117 -5.57 -21.36 3.64
N VAL A 118 -4.66 -20.64 2.99
CA VAL A 118 -4.55 -19.18 3.16
C VAL A 118 -5.79 -18.50 2.62
N LEU A 119 -6.14 -18.82 1.37
CA LEU A 119 -7.27 -18.20 0.68
C LEU A 119 -8.59 -18.50 1.41
N GLU A 120 -8.79 -19.73 1.87
CA GLU A 120 -9.97 -20.11 2.64
C GLU A 120 -10.12 -19.30 3.93
N ARG A 121 -9.01 -19.01 4.63
CA ARG A 121 -9.04 -18.36 5.95
C ARG A 121 -8.98 -16.84 5.89
N TYR A 122 -8.23 -16.28 4.95
CA TYR A 122 -7.88 -14.85 4.92
C TYR A 122 -8.28 -14.15 3.61
N ASN A 123 -8.77 -14.88 2.61
CA ASN A 123 -8.78 -14.46 1.20
C ASN A 123 -7.37 -14.11 0.70
N ASP A 124 -7.26 -13.58 -0.52
CA ASP A 124 -6.00 -13.00 -0.97
C ASP A 124 -5.83 -11.60 -0.36
N MET A 125 -5.02 -11.52 0.70
CA MET A 125 -4.73 -10.26 1.39
C MET A 125 -4.11 -9.19 0.46
N ARG A 126 -3.48 -9.59 -0.65
CA ARG A 126 -2.94 -8.64 -1.65
C ARG A 126 -4.07 -7.93 -2.40
N VAL A 127 -5.12 -8.66 -2.75
CA VAL A 127 -6.32 -8.07 -3.39
C VAL A 127 -7.02 -7.10 -2.44
N LEU A 128 -7.20 -7.50 -1.17
CA LEU A 128 -7.81 -6.64 -0.14
C LEU A 128 -7.03 -5.33 0.07
N MET A 129 -5.70 -5.41 0.14
CA MET A 129 -4.85 -4.23 0.25
C MET A 129 -4.84 -3.40 -1.05
N GLY A 130 -4.92 -4.04 -2.23
CA GLY A 130 -5.04 -3.35 -3.52
C GLY A 130 -6.26 -2.44 -3.58
N PHE A 131 -7.42 -2.94 -3.14
CA PHE A 131 -8.63 -2.11 -3.03
C PHE A 131 -8.48 -0.98 -2.01
N GLN A 132 -7.79 -1.22 -0.90
CA GLN A 132 -7.49 -0.17 0.08
C GLN A 132 -6.63 0.94 -0.53
N ILE A 133 -5.54 0.60 -1.22
CA ILE A 133 -4.68 1.57 -1.92
C ILE A 133 -5.49 2.38 -2.92
N LEU A 134 -6.33 1.72 -3.73
CA LEU A 134 -7.18 2.40 -4.70
C LEU A 134 -8.14 3.39 -4.05
N SER A 135 -8.83 2.97 -2.98
CA SER A 135 -9.71 3.86 -2.22
C SER A 135 -8.94 5.08 -1.70
N MET A 136 -7.75 4.85 -1.13
CA MET A 136 -6.89 5.91 -0.62
C MET A 136 -6.41 6.86 -1.72
N TRP A 137 -5.98 6.32 -2.86
CA TRP A 137 -5.52 7.10 -4.01
C TRP A 137 -6.63 7.97 -4.60
N HIS A 138 -7.84 7.43 -4.74
CA HIS A 138 -8.97 8.19 -5.25
C HIS A 138 -9.32 9.39 -4.35
N ASN A 139 -9.16 9.25 -3.04
CA ASN A 139 -9.41 10.33 -2.08
C ASN A 139 -8.42 11.52 -2.20
N LEU A 140 -7.22 11.31 -2.74
CA LEU A 140 -6.19 12.36 -2.84
C LEU A 140 -6.59 13.54 -3.73
N ASP A 141 -7.41 13.31 -4.77
CA ASP A 141 -7.85 14.35 -5.71
C ASP A 141 -6.68 15.24 -6.20
N GLU A 142 -6.71 16.56 -5.98
CA GLU A 142 -5.64 17.49 -6.35
C GLU A 142 -4.28 17.18 -5.66
N GLN A 143 -4.31 16.53 -4.49
CA GLN A 143 -3.11 16.19 -3.73
C GLN A 143 -2.25 15.11 -4.41
N ARG A 144 -2.76 14.40 -5.43
CA ARG A 144 -2.02 13.37 -6.19
C ARG A 144 -0.70 13.90 -6.76
N LEU A 145 -0.65 15.20 -7.11
CA LEU A 145 0.55 15.86 -7.63
C LEU A 145 1.75 15.78 -6.68
N HIS A 146 1.52 15.76 -5.36
CA HIS A 146 2.60 15.69 -4.38
C HIS A 146 3.33 14.34 -4.38
N PHE A 147 2.72 13.32 -4.96
CA PHE A 147 3.26 11.97 -5.04
C PHE A 147 3.94 11.68 -6.38
N ILE A 148 3.92 12.63 -7.31
CA ILE A 148 4.61 12.55 -8.59
C ILE A 148 5.97 13.25 -8.45
N PRO A 149 7.09 12.62 -8.85
CA PRO A 149 7.20 11.29 -9.48
C PRO A 149 7.31 10.13 -8.47
N GLY A 150 7.45 10.42 -7.17
CA GLY A 150 7.91 9.45 -6.17
C GLY A 150 7.13 8.14 -6.06
N MET A 151 5.83 8.12 -6.36
CA MET A 151 4.98 6.92 -6.28
C MET A 151 4.88 6.13 -7.60
N VAL A 152 5.46 6.60 -8.71
CA VAL A 152 5.44 5.87 -9.99
C VAL A 152 6.16 4.53 -9.85
N GLY A 153 7.40 4.52 -9.37
CA GLY A 153 8.18 3.29 -9.14
C GLY A 153 7.49 2.31 -8.18
N PRO A 154 7.08 2.75 -6.97
CA PRO A 154 6.36 1.91 -6.02
C PRO A 154 5.09 1.25 -6.60
N PHE A 155 4.27 1.96 -7.38
CA PHE A 155 3.11 1.32 -8.00
C PHE A 155 3.48 0.41 -9.18
N LEU A 156 4.61 0.65 -9.87
CA LEU A 156 5.11 -0.31 -10.86
C LEU A 156 5.52 -1.62 -10.18
N GLU A 157 6.11 -1.58 -8.99
CA GLU A 157 6.41 -2.79 -8.22
C GLU A 157 5.14 -3.58 -7.87
N VAL A 158 4.02 -2.90 -7.58
CA VAL A 158 2.74 -3.57 -7.35
C VAL A 158 2.28 -4.33 -8.60
N THR A 159 2.48 -3.75 -9.79
CA THR A 159 2.11 -4.43 -11.04
C THR A 159 2.92 -5.69 -11.33
N LEU A 160 4.08 -5.89 -10.69
CA LEU A 160 4.86 -7.13 -10.81
C LEU A 160 4.26 -8.29 -10.03
N VAL A 161 3.46 -8.03 -9.00
CA VAL A 161 2.78 -9.08 -8.23
C VAL A 161 1.91 -9.91 -9.18
N PRO A 162 2.07 -11.24 -9.26
CA PRO A 162 1.32 -12.10 -10.18
C PRO A 162 -0.07 -12.40 -9.64
N GLU A 163 -0.86 -11.32 -9.54
CA GLU A 163 -2.26 -11.36 -9.19
C GLU A 163 -3.05 -10.47 -10.17
N PRO A 164 -3.78 -11.05 -11.13
CA PRO A 164 -4.41 -10.31 -12.24
C PRO A 164 -5.38 -9.21 -11.80
N GLU A 165 -6.16 -9.43 -10.74
CA GLU A 165 -7.09 -8.40 -10.24
C GLU A 165 -6.34 -7.19 -9.71
N LEU A 166 -5.24 -7.42 -8.97
CA LEU A 166 -4.38 -6.36 -8.46
C LEU A 166 -3.70 -5.58 -9.59
N ARG A 167 -3.16 -6.27 -10.59
CA ARG A 167 -2.53 -5.62 -11.75
C ARG A 167 -3.50 -4.69 -12.48
N LYS A 168 -4.70 -5.19 -12.80
CA LYS A 168 -5.75 -4.41 -13.47
C LYS A 168 -6.19 -3.21 -12.62
N ALA A 169 -6.29 -3.41 -11.31
CA ALA A 169 -6.62 -2.37 -10.35
C ALA A 169 -5.55 -1.26 -10.29
N THR A 170 -4.26 -1.59 -10.41
CA THR A 170 -3.19 -0.58 -10.32
C THR A 170 -3.05 0.29 -11.58
N LEU A 171 -3.36 -0.22 -12.78
CA LEU A 171 -3.17 0.53 -14.04
C LEU A 171 -3.86 1.91 -14.05
N PRO A 172 -5.14 2.07 -13.63
CA PRO A 172 -5.80 3.37 -13.53
C PRO A 172 -5.03 4.44 -12.74
N ILE A 173 -4.23 4.04 -11.74
CA ILE A 173 -3.44 4.97 -10.92
C ILE A 173 -2.45 5.77 -11.78
N PHE A 174 -1.81 5.14 -12.76
CA PHE A 174 -0.87 5.84 -13.65
C PHE A 174 -1.60 6.82 -14.58
N PHE A 175 -2.80 6.47 -15.04
CA PHE A 175 -3.64 7.41 -15.80
C PHE A 175 -4.06 8.61 -14.96
N ASP A 176 -4.44 8.39 -13.69
CA ASP A 176 -4.74 9.47 -12.75
C ASP A 176 -3.54 10.38 -12.53
N MET A 177 -2.32 9.83 -12.43
CA MET A 177 -1.09 10.62 -12.30
C MET A 177 -0.86 11.49 -13.54
N MET A 178 -0.96 10.91 -14.74
CA MET A 178 -0.81 11.66 -15.99
C MET A 178 -1.86 12.76 -16.12
N GLN A 179 -3.12 12.47 -15.77
CA GLN A 179 -4.20 13.45 -15.80
C GLN A 179 -3.98 14.58 -14.78
N ALA A 180 -3.59 14.25 -13.55
CA ALA A 180 -3.30 15.24 -12.52
C ALA A 180 -2.16 16.17 -12.96
N GLU A 181 -1.07 15.62 -13.50
CA GLU A 181 0.05 16.42 -14.01
C GLU A 181 -0.36 17.27 -15.22
N GLN A 182 -1.10 16.69 -16.17
CA GLN A 182 -1.61 17.39 -17.35
C GLN A 182 -2.48 18.59 -16.97
N MET A 183 -3.38 18.44 -15.99
CA MET A 183 -4.26 19.51 -15.54
C MET A 183 -3.49 20.64 -14.87
N ALA A 184 -2.44 20.33 -14.10
CA ALA A 184 -1.67 21.34 -13.37
C ALA A 184 -0.57 22.02 -14.20
N LYS A 185 0.06 21.30 -15.13
CA LYS A 185 1.26 21.76 -15.85
C LYS A 185 1.09 21.82 -17.36
N GLY A 186 -0.03 21.37 -17.91
CA GLY A 186 -0.29 21.31 -19.37
C GLY A 186 0.45 20.21 -20.12
N ASN A 187 1.16 19.32 -19.41
CA ASN A 187 1.86 18.14 -19.92
C ASN A 187 2.03 17.11 -18.79
N PHE A 188 2.38 15.86 -19.12
CA PHE A 188 2.64 14.79 -18.14
C PHE A 188 4.09 14.24 -18.23
N LYS A 189 5.05 15.09 -18.64
CA LYS A 189 6.43 14.65 -18.96
C LYS A 189 7.15 14.06 -17.76
N GLN A 190 6.84 14.50 -16.53
CA GLN A 190 7.50 13.96 -15.34
C GLN A 190 7.05 12.55 -15.06
N VAL A 191 5.74 12.28 -15.17
CA VAL A 191 5.19 10.91 -15.06
C VAL A 191 5.73 10.03 -16.18
N GLU A 192 5.75 10.52 -17.42
CA GLU A 192 6.27 9.77 -18.59
C GLU A 192 7.75 9.39 -18.41
N THR A 193 8.59 10.35 -18.04
CA THR A 193 10.03 10.13 -17.83
C THR A 193 10.26 9.09 -16.72
N GLU A 194 9.58 9.24 -15.59
CA GLU A 194 9.74 8.30 -14.47
C GLU A 194 9.23 6.90 -14.83
N LEU A 195 8.12 6.79 -15.57
CA LEU A 195 7.62 5.50 -16.05
C LEU A 195 8.64 4.80 -16.95
N ILE A 196 9.22 5.52 -17.92
CA ILE A 196 10.24 4.97 -18.84
C ILE A 196 11.46 4.52 -18.04
N ASP A 197 12.01 5.40 -17.19
CA ASP A 197 13.21 5.11 -16.40
C ASP A 197 13.02 3.86 -15.50
N LYS A 198 11.84 3.72 -14.89
CA LYS A 198 11.55 2.56 -14.03
C LYS A 198 11.28 1.29 -14.82
N LEU A 199 10.56 1.36 -15.93
CA LEU A 199 10.35 0.20 -16.80
C LEU A 199 11.67 -0.32 -17.37
N ASP A 200 12.58 0.56 -17.77
CA ASP A 200 13.91 0.18 -18.25
C ASP A 200 14.71 -0.57 -17.18
N ILE A 201 14.66 -0.12 -15.92
CA ILE A 201 15.26 -0.84 -14.79
C ILE A 201 14.62 -2.23 -14.66
N LEU A 202 13.30 -2.34 -14.66
CA LEU A 202 12.60 -3.62 -14.52
C LEU A 202 12.94 -4.61 -15.63
N VAL A 203 13.02 -4.13 -16.88
CA VAL A 203 13.45 -4.92 -18.03
C VAL A 203 14.90 -5.37 -17.88
N SER A 204 15.80 -4.47 -17.44
CA SER A 204 17.21 -4.80 -17.23
C SER A 204 17.44 -5.83 -16.13
N GLU A 205 16.60 -5.84 -15.09
CA GLU A 205 16.61 -6.82 -14.01
C GLU A 205 15.87 -8.12 -14.38
N ASN A 206 15.33 -8.22 -15.60
CA ASN A 206 14.50 -9.32 -16.09
C ASN A 206 13.31 -9.62 -15.16
N LYS A 207 12.71 -8.57 -14.60
CA LYS A 207 11.48 -8.64 -13.80
C LYS A 207 10.25 -8.66 -14.70
N GLY A 208 9.15 -9.21 -14.17
CA GLY A 208 7.88 -9.33 -14.86
C GLY A 208 7.75 -10.63 -15.67
N ASP A 209 6.63 -11.31 -15.48
CA ASP A 209 6.27 -12.51 -16.24
C ASP A 209 5.69 -12.16 -17.62
N ASP A 210 5.38 -13.18 -18.43
CA ASP A 210 4.84 -12.97 -19.78
C ASP A 210 3.48 -12.24 -19.76
N GLU A 211 2.65 -12.48 -18.74
CA GLU A 211 1.36 -11.80 -18.57
C GLU A 211 1.58 -10.31 -18.25
N TYR A 212 2.56 -9.98 -17.42
CA TYR A 212 2.97 -8.61 -17.12
C TYR A 212 3.41 -7.87 -18.38
N ARG A 213 4.24 -8.49 -19.21
CA ARG A 213 4.72 -7.90 -20.47
C ARG A 213 3.56 -7.61 -21.43
N GLN A 214 2.51 -8.42 -21.42
CA GLN A 214 1.32 -8.19 -22.25
C GLN A 214 0.55 -6.93 -21.83
N LEU A 215 0.60 -6.52 -20.55
CA LEU A 215 -0.08 -5.31 -20.08
C LEU A 215 0.42 -4.03 -20.77
N PHE A 216 1.67 -4.03 -21.24
CA PHE A 216 2.31 -2.86 -21.88
C PHE A 216 2.48 -3.01 -23.41
N ASN A 217 2.06 -4.15 -23.98
CA ASN A 217 2.16 -4.42 -25.42
C ASN A 217 0.85 -4.11 -26.19
N THR A 218 -0.07 -3.33 -25.59
CA THR A 218 -1.32 -2.89 -26.22
C THR A 218 -1.23 -1.40 -26.54
#